data_AF-A0A7L2ETS6-F1
#
_entry.id   AF-A0A7L2ETS6-F1
#
_cell.length_a   1.000
_cell.length_b   1.000
_cell.length_c   1.000
_cell.angle_alpha   90.00
_cell.angle_beta   90.00
_cell.angle_gamma   90.00
#
_symmetry.space_group_name_H-M   'P 1'
#
loop_
_entity.id
_entity.type
_entity.pdbx_description
1 polymer ?
#
loop_
_entity_poly.entity_id
_entity_poly.type
_entity_poly.pdbx_seq_one_letter_code
_entity_poly.pdbx_strand_id
1 'polypeptide(L)'
;QKTHLKSICLQYLLLNSHCFCLLKNEMGLIIFFLCAYVPKTEAGRCKWEEVLQDLQTIKTSQDIDVSLYTANADEDEECQELVMRCFFLETEVIFQECRIKNCSKTQDVWNIWKNGNDSFKKNKLASTKSEKCKECEEYEEKNFTEFVQNFEKVIQRDCK
;
A
#
# COMPACT_ATOMS: atom_id res chain seq x y z
N GLN A 1 16.96 45.58 5.44
CA GLN A 1 16.03 44.46 5.72
C GLN A 1 14.58 44.96 5.90
N LYS A 2 13.97 45.62 4.89
CA LYS A 2 12.55 46.08 4.93
C LYS A 2 11.83 45.99 3.57
N THR A 3 12.53 45.62 2.50
CA THR A 3 11.99 45.51 1.12
C THR A 3 11.36 44.16 0.83
N HIS A 4 11.86 43.06 1.43
CA HIS A 4 11.38 41.70 1.17
C HIS A 4 9.98 41.40 1.74
N LEU A 5 9.63 42.01 2.88
CA LEU A 5 8.31 41.88 3.51
C LEU A 5 7.18 42.56 2.72
N LYS A 6 7.49 43.63 1.97
CA LYS A 6 6.49 44.34 1.15
C LYS A 6 6.11 43.57 -0.11
N SER A 7 7.04 42.82 -0.71
CA SER A 7 6.79 42.01 -1.91
C SER A 7 5.84 40.85 -1.62
N ILE A 8 6.06 40.14 -0.50
CA ILE A 8 5.26 38.98 -0.10
C ILE A 8 3.83 39.42 0.25
N CYS A 9 3.68 40.56 0.95
CA CYS A 9 2.36 41.08 1.31
C CYS A 9 1.56 41.55 0.08
N LEU A 10 2.21 42.15 -0.92
CA LEU A 10 1.58 42.51 -2.19
C LEU A 10 1.17 41.26 -3.00
N GLN A 11 2.01 40.22 -3.03
CA GLN A 11 1.67 38.95 -3.68
C GLN A 11 0.50 38.26 -2.99
N TYR A 12 0.42 38.30 -1.65
CA TYR A 12 -0.72 37.79 -0.88
C TYR A 12 -2.01 38.59 -1.13
N LEU A 13 -1.90 39.92 -1.22
CA LEU A 13 -3.05 40.81 -1.50
C LEU A 13 -3.58 40.63 -2.92
N LEU A 14 -2.68 40.45 -3.91
CA LEU A 14 -3.04 40.17 -5.30
C LEU A 14 -3.71 38.80 -5.44
N LEU A 15 -3.18 37.76 -4.79
CA LEU A 15 -3.78 36.42 -4.79
C LEU A 15 -5.19 36.42 -4.16
N ASN A 16 -5.36 37.16 -3.06
CA ASN A 16 -6.66 37.35 -2.42
C ASN A 16 -7.65 38.13 -3.28
N SER A 17 -7.21 39.17 -4.00
CA SER A 17 -8.08 39.95 -4.90
C SER A 17 -8.62 39.10 -6.06
N HIS A 18 -7.76 38.28 -6.68
CA HIS A 18 -8.15 37.38 -7.77
C HIS A 18 -9.05 36.22 -7.28
N CYS A 19 -8.81 35.68 -6.07
CA CYS A 19 -9.73 34.70 -5.46
C CYS A 19 -11.09 35.31 -5.10
N PHE A 20 -11.13 36.53 -4.57
CA PHE A 20 -12.39 37.17 -4.19
C PHE A 20 -13.26 37.53 -5.40
N CYS A 21 -12.64 37.77 -6.56
CA CYS A 21 -13.37 37.95 -7.82
C CYS A 21 -14.06 36.67 -8.30
N LEU A 22 -13.47 35.49 -8.06
CA LEU A 22 -14.11 34.20 -8.36
C LEU A 22 -15.32 33.94 -7.45
N LEU A 23 -15.30 34.44 -6.20
CA LEU A 23 -16.43 34.31 -5.27
C LEU A 23 -17.63 35.24 -5.59
N LYS A 24 -17.51 36.13 -6.58
CA LYS A 24 -18.54 37.13 -6.93
C LYS A 24 -19.49 36.73 -8.06
N ASN A 25 -19.27 35.59 -8.71
CA ASN A 25 -20.13 35.08 -9.77
C ASN A 25 -20.39 33.59 -9.56
N GLU A 26 -21.61 33.11 -9.82
CA GLU A 26 -22.03 31.72 -9.63
C GLU A 26 -21.08 30.71 -10.30
N MET A 27 -20.60 31.00 -11.51
CA MET A 27 -19.62 30.14 -12.18
C MET A 27 -18.26 30.11 -11.48
N GLY A 28 -17.83 31.23 -10.90
CA GLY A 28 -16.56 31.30 -10.17
C GLY A 28 -16.62 30.60 -8.82
N LEU A 29 -17.78 30.61 -8.15
CA LEU A 29 -18.04 29.81 -6.95
C LEU A 29 -18.00 28.32 -7.27
N ILE A 30 -18.64 27.89 -8.37
CA ILE A 30 -18.60 26.49 -8.81
C ILE A 30 -17.15 26.05 -9.10
N ILE A 31 -16.36 26.86 -9.80
CA ILE A 31 -14.94 26.57 -10.06
C ILE A 31 -14.14 26.52 -8.76
N PHE A 32 -14.37 27.44 -7.82
CA PHE A 32 -13.69 27.45 -6.53
C PHE A 32 -14.03 26.21 -5.70
N PHE A 33 -15.31 25.82 -5.65
CA PHE A 33 -15.72 24.57 -5.02
C PHE A 33 -15.12 23.36 -5.73
N LEU A 34 -15.13 23.29 -7.05
CA LEU A 34 -14.50 22.20 -7.80
C LEU A 34 -12.99 22.12 -7.55
N CYS A 35 -12.30 23.26 -7.39
CA CYS A 35 -10.87 23.32 -7.08
C CYS A 35 -10.55 22.96 -5.61
N ALA A 36 -11.40 23.38 -4.66
CA ALA A 36 -11.24 23.05 -3.24
C ALA A 36 -11.65 21.60 -2.93
N TYR A 37 -12.59 21.07 -3.70
CA TYR A 37 -13.07 19.69 -3.66
C TYR A 37 -12.45 18.84 -4.76
N VAL A 38 -11.31 19.22 -5.36
CA VAL A 38 -10.53 18.28 -6.15
C VAL A 38 -10.22 17.13 -5.18
N PRO A 39 -10.82 15.94 -5.37
CA PRO A 39 -10.46 14.80 -4.55
C PRO A 39 -8.96 14.67 -4.72
N LYS A 40 -8.20 14.58 -3.63
CA LYS A 40 -6.79 14.19 -3.74
C LYS A 40 -6.80 12.88 -4.51
N THR A 41 -6.47 12.94 -5.79
CA THR A 41 -6.52 11.76 -6.64
C THR A 41 -5.46 10.81 -6.08
N GLU A 42 -5.82 9.55 -5.89
CA GLU A 42 -4.93 8.49 -5.37
C GLU A 42 -3.73 8.20 -6.30
N ALA A 43 -3.54 9.03 -7.34
CA ALA A 43 -2.42 8.98 -8.26
C ALA A 43 -1.12 9.20 -7.49
N GLY A 44 -0.45 8.08 -7.16
CA GLY A 44 0.86 8.06 -6.49
C GLY A 44 0.89 7.37 -5.12
N ARG A 45 -0.23 6.88 -4.58
CA ARG A 45 -0.21 6.06 -3.36
C ARG A 45 -0.06 4.58 -3.71
N CYS A 46 0.91 3.91 -3.08
CA CYS A 46 1.08 2.46 -3.17
C CYS A 46 -0.23 1.75 -2.79
N LYS A 47 -0.76 0.89 -3.67
CA LYS A 47 -2.00 0.14 -3.40
C LYS A 47 -1.88 -0.83 -2.21
N TRP A 48 -0.66 -1.11 -1.76
CA TRP A 48 -0.32 -1.97 -0.63
C TRP A 48 0.14 -1.20 0.62
N GLU A 49 -0.07 0.11 0.68
CA GLU A 49 0.40 0.95 1.78
C GLU A 49 -0.05 0.42 3.16
N GLU A 50 -1.32 0.03 3.30
CA GLU A 50 -1.86 -0.52 4.55
C GLU A 50 -1.21 -1.87 4.90
N VAL A 51 -1.03 -2.75 3.91
CA VAL A 51 -0.36 -4.04 4.07
C VAL A 51 1.09 -3.84 4.53
N LEU A 52 1.80 -2.86 3.97
CA LEU A 52 3.18 -2.55 4.34
C LEU A 52 3.30 -2.06 5.79
N GLN A 53 2.35 -1.24 6.26
CA GLN A 53 2.31 -0.75 7.64
C GLN A 53 2.05 -1.89 8.64
N ASP A 54 1.12 -2.78 8.31
CA ASP A 54 0.83 -3.95 9.14
C ASP A 54 2.01 -4.94 9.16
N LEU A 55 2.70 -5.15 8.02
CA LEU A 55 3.92 -5.99 7.95
C LEU A 55 5.02 -5.47 8.89
N GLN A 56 5.26 -4.16 8.88
CA GLN A 56 6.23 -3.52 9.78
C GLN A 56 5.85 -3.72 11.26
N THR A 57 4.55 -3.75 11.55
CA THR A 57 4.02 -3.92 12.91
C THR A 57 4.23 -5.34 13.43
N ILE A 58 4.09 -6.35 12.57
CA ILE A 58 4.23 -7.76 12.97
C ILE A 58 5.67 -8.28 12.91
N LYS A 59 6.58 -7.58 12.23
CA LYS A 59 7.97 -7.99 11.97
C LYS A 59 8.76 -8.41 13.21
N THR A 60 8.43 -7.87 14.38
CA THR A 60 9.11 -8.15 15.65
C THR A 60 8.41 -9.20 16.51
N SER A 61 7.36 -9.85 16.01
CA SER A 61 6.64 -10.89 16.74
C SER A 61 7.54 -12.09 17.00
N GLN A 62 7.56 -12.55 18.25
CA GLN A 62 8.35 -13.70 18.69
C GLN A 62 7.50 -14.95 18.92
N ASP A 63 6.18 -14.80 18.92
CA ASP A 63 5.18 -15.83 19.18
C ASP A 63 4.59 -16.41 17.88
N ILE A 64 5.16 -16.05 16.73
CA ILE A 64 4.85 -16.58 15.41
C ILE A 64 6.02 -17.46 14.96
N ASP A 65 5.84 -18.78 15.04
CA ASP A 65 6.87 -19.77 14.74
C ASP A 65 6.38 -20.73 13.64
N VAL A 66 6.44 -20.23 12.41
CA VAL A 66 6.05 -20.91 11.17
C VAL A 66 7.20 -20.91 10.16
N SER A 67 7.19 -21.93 9.30
CA SER A 67 7.94 -21.95 8.04
C SER A 67 6.96 -21.72 6.89
N LEU A 68 7.31 -20.82 5.97
CA LEU A 68 6.40 -20.31 4.94
C LEU A 68 7.10 -20.27 3.59
N TYR A 69 6.37 -20.64 2.53
CA TYR A 69 6.88 -20.55 1.17
C TYR A 69 7.20 -19.10 0.80
N THR A 70 8.48 -18.79 0.57
CA THR A 70 8.93 -17.41 0.43
C THR A 70 9.61 -17.18 -0.91
N ALA A 71 8.88 -16.53 -1.82
CA ALA A 71 9.42 -16.11 -3.11
C ALA A 71 10.51 -15.04 -2.96
N ASN A 72 11.43 -15.01 -3.93
CA ASN A 72 12.45 -13.96 -3.96
C ASN A 72 11.88 -12.66 -4.53
N ALA A 73 12.44 -11.52 -4.11
CA ALA A 73 11.97 -10.21 -4.57
C ALA A 73 12.39 -9.88 -6.02
N ASP A 74 13.31 -10.67 -6.59
CA ASP A 74 13.86 -10.53 -7.94
C ASP A 74 13.24 -11.50 -8.96
N GLU A 75 12.15 -12.19 -8.61
CA GLU A 75 11.36 -12.98 -9.57
C GLU A 75 10.91 -12.13 -10.77
N ASP A 76 10.67 -12.79 -11.90
CA ASP A 76 10.31 -12.12 -13.15
C ASP A 76 9.03 -11.26 -12.99
N GLU A 77 9.00 -10.10 -13.65
CA GLU A 77 7.85 -9.17 -13.56
C GLU A 77 6.54 -9.84 -14.03
N GLU A 78 6.61 -10.78 -14.98
CA GLU A 78 5.46 -11.58 -15.41
C GLU A 78 4.89 -12.49 -14.30
N CYS A 79 5.70 -12.82 -13.29
CA CYS A 79 5.31 -13.67 -12.16
C CYS A 79 4.88 -12.88 -10.92
N GLN A 80 4.99 -11.55 -10.93
CA GLN A 80 4.80 -10.69 -9.77
C GLN A 80 3.40 -10.81 -9.13
N GLU A 81 2.36 -10.99 -9.95
CA GLU A 81 1.01 -11.26 -9.45
C GLU A 81 0.93 -12.58 -8.67
N LEU A 82 1.50 -13.65 -9.23
CA LEU A 82 1.52 -14.98 -8.60
C LEU A 82 2.33 -14.96 -7.31
N VAL A 83 3.49 -14.28 -7.34
CA VAL A 83 4.33 -14.04 -6.17
C VAL A 83 3.54 -13.35 -5.06
N MET A 84 2.87 -12.23 -5.36
CA MET A 84 2.03 -11.54 -4.39
C MET A 84 0.93 -12.45 -3.84
N ARG A 85 0.29 -13.25 -4.69
CA ARG A 85 -0.75 -14.19 -4.27
C ARG A 85 -0.21 -15.25 -3.32
N CYS A 86 0.98 -15.79 -3.56
CA CYS A 86 1.63 -16.72 -2.64
C CYS A 86 1.85 -16.10 -1.27
N PHE A 87 2.38 -14.86 -1.18
CA PHE A 87 2.55 -14.20 0.11
C PHE A 87 1.24 -14.05 0.89
N PHE A 88 0.11 -13.75 0.23
CA PHE A 88 -1.18 -13.66 0.92
C PHE A 88 -1.76 -15.02 1.32
N LEU A 89 -1.53 -16.08 0.53
CA LEU A 89 -1.88 -17.46 0.91
C LEU A 89 -1.08 -17.89 2.15
N GLU A 90 0.22 -17.64 2.18
CA GLU A 90 1.06 -17.93 3.34
C GLU A 90 0.68 -17.07 4.56
N THR A 91 0.22 -15.83 4.34
CA THR A 91 -0.33 -14.99 5.43
C THR A 91 -1.58 -15.62 6.06
N GLU A 92 -2.39 -16.35 5.28
CA GLU A 92 -3.53 -17.10 5.82
C GLU A 92 -3.05 -18.22 6.76
N VAL A 93 -1.95 -18.91 6.43
CA VAL A 93 -1.33 -19.92 7.30
C VAL A 93 -0.93 -19.29 8.65
N ILE A 94 -0.25 -18.14 8.62
CA ILE A 94 0.10 -17.38 9.84
C ILE A 94 -1.17 -17.07 10.64
N PHE A 95 -2.22 -16.59 9.98
CA PHE A 95 -3.46 -16.23 10.66
C PHE A 95 -4.11 -17.43 11.36
N GLN A 96 -4.19 -18.59 10.69
CA GLN A 96 -4.76 -19.79 11.31
C GLN A 96 -3.91 -20.28 12.48
N GLU A 97 -2.58 -20.28 12.33
CA GLU A 97 -1.70 -20.62 13.44
C GLU A 97 -1.93 -19.70 14.64
N CYS A 98 -2.00 -18.38 14.39
CA CYS A 98 -2.18 -17.42 15.47
C CYS A 98 -3.53 -17.50 16.17
N ARG A 99 -4.59 -17.94 15.49
CA ARG A 99 -5.86 -18.26 16.14
C ARG A 99 -5.76 -19.44 17.08
N ILE A 100 -4.91 -20.42 16.78
CA ILE A 100 -4.72 -21.63 17.60
C ILE A 100 -3.79 -21.35 18.77
N LYS A 101 -2.64 -20.72 18.50
CA LYS A 101 -1.60 -20.42 19.50
C LYS A 101 -1.86 -19.13 20.28
N ASN A 102 -2.86 -18.35 19.89
CA ASN A 102 -3.22 -17.05 20.47
C ASN A 102 -2.06 -16.05 20.44
N CYS A 103 -1.52 -15.78 19.25
CA CYS A 103 -0.45 -14.78 19.06
C CYS A 103 -0.93 -13.38 19.45
N SER A 104 -0.01 -12.58 19.97
CA SER A 104 -0.14 -11.16 20.32
C SER A 104 -0.53 -10.27 19.15
N LYS A 105 -0.17 -10.63 17.91
CA LYS A 105 -0.40 -9.85 16.68
C LYS A 105 -1.46 -10.43 15.75
N THR A 106 -2.35 -11.31 16.26
CA THR A 106 -3.38 -11.98 15.44
C THR A 106 -4.24 -11.02 14.62
N GLN A 107 -4.61 -9.87 15.19
CA GLN A 107 -5.43 -8.87 14.49
C GLN A 107 -4.68 -8.18 13.36
N ASP A 108 -3.39 -7.88 13.55
CA ASP A 108 -2.55 -7.25 12.54
C ASP A 108 -2.33 -8.22 11.35
N VAL A 109 -2.08 -9.50 11.63
CA VAL A 109 -2.00 -10.54 10.58
C VAL A 109 -3.31 -10.65 9.79
N TRP A 110 -4.45 -10.59 10.48
CA TRP A 110 -5.75 -10.60 9.80
C TRP A 110 -5.96 -9.38 8.90
N ASN A 111 -5.51 -8.19 9.35
CA ASN A 111 -5.59 -6.97 8.56
C ASN A 111 -4.78 -7.10 7.25
N ILE A 112 -3.55 -7.66 7.31
CA ILE A 112 -2.71 -7.94 6.14
C ILE A 112 -3.48 -8.80 5.13
N TRP A 113 -3.98 -9.96 5.57
CA TRP A 113 -4.69 -10.89 4.69
C TRP A 113 -5.95 -10.26 4.09
N LYS A 114 -6.73 -9.55 4.91
CA LYS A 114 -7.97 -8.89 4.48
C LYS A 114 -7.69 -7.77 3.45
N ASN A 115 -6.81 -6.84 3.79
CA ASN A 115 -6.46 -5.70 2.94
C ASN A 115 -5.83 -6.19 1.62
N GLY A 116 -5.03 -7.26 1.69
CA GLY A 116 -4.50 -7.97 0.54
C GLY A 116 -5.56 -8.44 -0.45
N ASN A 117 -6.51 -9.24 0.07
CA ASN A 117 -7.60 -9.81 -0.73
C ASN A 117 -8.56 -8.74 -1.29
N ASP A 118 -8.82 -7.68 -0.52
CA ASP A 118 -9.65 -6.58 -1.00
C ASP A 118 -8.97 -5.81 -2.14
N SER A 119 -7.65 -5.67 -2.11
CA SER A 119 -6.86 -5.08 -3.20
C SER A 119 -6.89 -5.94 -4.47
N PHE A 120 -6.83 -7.27 -4.38
CA PHE A 120 -6.99 -8.13 -5.57
C PHE A 120 -8.37 -8.00 -6.21
N LYS A 121 -9.44 -7.99 -5.39
CA LYS A 121 -10.82 -7.86 -5.89
C LYS A 121 -11.05 -6.54 -6.63
N LYS A 122 -10.55 -5.43 -6.08
CA LYS A 122 -10.71 -4.09 -6.67
C LYS A 122 -10.03 -3.97 -8.04
N ASN A 123 -8.88 -4.60 -8.21
CA ASN A 123 -8.06 -4.43 -9.41
C ASN A 123 -8.41 -5.41 -10.57
N LYS A 124 -9.42 -6.29 -10.40
CA LYS A 124 -9.80 -7.31 -11.41
C LYS A 124 -8.59 -8.01 -12.03
N LEU A 125 -7.62 -8.36 -11.19
CA LEU A 125 -6.40 -9.04 -11.62
C LEU A 125 -6.79 -10.41 -12.18
N ALA A 126 -6.59 -10.60 -13.49
CA ALA A 126 -6.84 -11.87 -14.15
C ALA A 126 -5.57 -12.70 -14.07
N SER A 127 -5.61 -13.83 -13.34
CA SER A 127 -4.44 -14.69 -13.19
C SER A 127 -4.04 -15.25 -14.56
N THR A 128 -3.01 -14.69 -15.16
CA THR A 128 -2.44 -15.26 -16.39
C THR A 128 -1.40 -16.25 -15.92
N LYS A 129 -1.77 -17.53 -15.82
CA LYS A 129 -0.85 -18.59 -15.42
C LYS A 129 0.21 -18.74 -16.53
N SER A 130 1.41 -18.20 -16.32
CA SER A 130 2.57 -18.47 -17.17
C SER A 130 3.19 -19.78 -16.71
N GLU A 131 3.44 -20.72 -17.64
CA GLU A 131 4.13 -21.98 -17.35
C GLU A 131 5.56 -21.78 -16.81
N LYS A 132 6.10 -20.56 -16.91
CA LYS A 132 7.43 -20.21 -16.41
C LYS A 132 7.45 -19.82 -14.93
N CYS A 133 6.31 -19.46 -14.35
CA CYS A 133 6.23 -19.04 -12.97
C CYS A 133 6.07 -20.26 -12.06
N LYS A 134 6.84 -20.27 -10.97
CA LYS A 134 6.73 -21.29 -9.92
C LYS A 134 5.37 -21.24 -9.22
N GLU A 135 4.85 -22.40 -8.87
CA GLU A 135 3.80 -22.52 -7.85
C GLU A 135 4.38 -22.15 -6.47
N CYS A 136 3.50 -21.85 -5.51
CA CYS A 136 3.93 -21.37 -4.20
C CYS A 136 4.83 -22.39 -3.48
N GLU A 137 4.45 -23.67 -3.55
CA GLU A 137 5.13 -24.80 -2.90
C GLU A 137 6.51 -25.12 -3.50
N GLU A 138 6.88 -24.50 -4.62
CA GLU A 138 8.21 -24.63 -5.23
C GLU A 138 9.22 -23.60 -4.68
N TYR A 139 8.77 -22.62 -3.90
CA TYR A 139 9.66 -21.69 -3.21
C TYR A 139 10.27 -22.32 -1.95
N GLU A 140 11.40 -21.77 -1.52
CA GLU A 140 12.03 -22.18 -0.27
C GLU A 140 11.15 -21.79 0.94
N GLU A 141 10.97 -22.71 1.87
CA GLU A 141 10.36 -22.40 3.16
C GLU A 141 11.34 -21.60 4.02
N LYS A 142 10.89 -20.43 4.51
CA LYS A 142 11.68 -19.56 5.39
C LYS A 142 10.92 -19.27 6.68
N ASN A 143 11.66 -18.89 7.71
CA ASN A 143 11.03 -18.46 8.96
C ASN A 143 10.22 -17.17 8.76
N PHE A 144 9.33 -16.90 9.72
CA PHE A 144 8.46 -15.72 9.73
C PHE A 144 9.21 -14.39 9.50
N THR A 145 10.39 -14.20 10.09
CA THR A 145 11.15 -12.95 9.96
C THR A 145 11.62 -12.74 8.52
N GLU A 146 12.18 -13.78 7.90
CA GLU A 146 12.63 -13.73 6.50
C GLU A 146 11.47 -13.61 5.52
N PHE A 147 10.35 -14.27 5.81
CA PHE A 147 9.11 -14.13 5.06
C PHE A 147 8.63 -12.68 5.02
N VAL A 148 8.47 -12.03 6.19
CA VAL A 148 8.03 -10.63 6.27
C VAL A 148 9.01 -9.69 5.55
N GLN A 149 10.31 -9.90 5.71
CA GLN A 149 11.33 -9.08 5.03
C GLN A 149 11.27 -9.20 3.51
N ASN A 150 11.02 -10.39 2.96
CA ASN A 150 10.88 -10.55 1.50
C ASN A 150 9.54 -10.03 1.00
N PHE A 151 8.47 -10.18 1.77
CA PHE A 151 7.17 -9.61 1.43
C PHE A 151 7.23 -8.07 1.32
N GLU A 152 7.89 -7.41 2.28
CA GLU A 152 8.14 -5.97 2.24
C GLU A 152 8.87 -5.55 0.95
N LYS A 153 9.92 -6.28 0.56
CA LYS A 153 10.70 -5.98 -0.66
C LYS A 153 9.87 -6.13 -1.94
N VAL A 154 9.03 -7.16 -2.01
CA VAL A 154 8.14 -7.42 -3.16
C VAL A 154 7.12 -6.29 -3.29
N ILE A 155 6.47 -5.90 -2.20
CA ILE A 155 5.53 -4.77 -2.19
C ILE A 155 6.23 -3.46 -2.60
N GLN A 156 7.43 -3.21 -2.07
CA GLN A 156 8.20 -2.02 -2.42
C GLN A 156 8.61 -1.98 -3.89
N ARG A 157 8.82 -3.13 -4.53
CA ARG A 157 9.09 -3.22 -5.97
C ARG A 157 7.82 -2.94 -6.79
N ASP A 158 6.66 -3.47 -6.38
CA ASP A 158 5.37 -3.24 -7.05
C ASP A 158 4.89 -1.79 -6.99
N CYS A 159 5.35 -1.05 -5.98
CA CYS A 159 4.97 0.35 -5.76
C CYS A 159 5.99 1.38 -6.26
N LYS A 160 7.01 0.97 -7.03
CA LYS A 160 7.92 1.87 -7.76
C LYS A 160 7.39 2.21 -9.15
#